data_AF-A0A133S3W0-F1
#
_entry.id   AF-A0A133S3W0-F1
#
_cell.length_a   1.000
_cell.length_b   1.000
_cell.length_c   1.000
_cell.angle_alpha   90.00
_cell.angle_beta   90.00
_cell.angle_gamma   90.00
#
_symmetry.space_group_name_H-M   'P 1'
#
loop_
_entity.id
_entity.type
_entity.pdbx_description
1 polymer ?
#
loop_
_entity_poly.entity_id
_entity_poly.type
_entity_poly.pdbx_seq_one_letter_code
_entity_poly.pdbx_strand_id
1 'polypeptide(L)'
;LNIKGGASTTATDLTSGNIAVIGDTTTGTLNIKLAKVLTGLTSATFTDTSGNTTTVTGGSTTIADTSGNTQTLAPTKSEIKDNNGVSTVTTKDGVTAKDASGQTTSLTKGGVNATDGNGNTTSLTNTGVSATDGNGHTTGLTNGGLSTTDGTNTTTVVPTGITATDGTNTVKLNGSGIDAGGTEIKNVGKATTDDAAVNKKQMDDAITKATADATHDFAGDDATVISRKHGEQLNIKGG
;
A
#
# COMPACT_ATOMS: atom_id res chain seq x y z
N LEU A 1 -18.52 -29.90 -65.98
CA LEU A 1 -18.53 -28.50 -65.49
C LEU A 1 -17.65 -28.45 -64.25
N ASN A 2 -16.52 -27.75 -64.29
CA ASN A 2 -15.58 -27.71 -63.16
C ASN A 2 -15.81 -26.42 -62.38
N ILE A 3 -16.72 -26.46 -61.41
CA ILE A 3 -16.93 -25.33 -60.49
C ILE A 3 -15.82 -25.35 -59.45
N LYS A 4 -14.94 -24.34 -59.48
CA LYS A 4 -14.00 -24.03 -58.40
C LYS A 4 -14.52 -22.80 -57.67
N GLY A 5 -14.55 -22.83 -56.34
CA GLY A 5 -14.97 -21.72 -55.50
C GLY A 5 -14.61 -21.97 -54.04
N GLY A 6 -14.48 -20.89 -53.27
CA GLY A 6 -13.95 -20.91 -51.89
C GLY A 6 -12.59 -20.22 -51.77
N ALA A 7 -12.20 -19.89 -50.53
CA ALA A 7 -10.94 -19.20 -50.24
C ALA A 7 -9.73 -20.15 -50.13
N SER A 8 -9.96 -21.44 -49.82
CA SER A 8 -8.93 -22.48 -49.84
C SER A 8 -9.14 -23.43 -51.02
N THR A 9 -8.03 -23.92 -51.57
CA THR A 9 -7.98 -24.99 -52.57
C THR A 9 -7.62 -26.35 -51.97
N THR A 10 -7.32 -26.42 -50.66
CA THR A 10 -7.01 -27.64 -49.93
C THR A 10 -8.29 -28.32 -49.46
N ALA A 11 -8.49 -29.59 -49.82
CA ALA A 11 -9.73 -30.31 -49.52
C ALA A 11 -10.04 -30.46 -48.02
N THR A 12 -9.01 -30.46 -47.16
CA THR A 12 -9.15 -30.59 -45.69
C THR A 12 -9.70 -29.35 -45.00
N ASP A 13 -9.63 -28.18 -45.67
CA ASP A 13 -10.06 -26.90 -45.10
C ASP A 13 -11.56 -26.64 -45.35
N LEU A 14 -12.23 -27.57 -46.05
CA LEU A 14 -13.60 -27.43 -46.52
C LEU A 14 -14.55 -28.35 -45.74
N THR A 15 -15.74 -27.84 -45.43
CA THR A 15 -16.79 -28.56 -44.69
C THR A 15 -17.99 -28.85 -45.59
N SER A 16 -18.33 -30.13 -45.74
CA SER A 16 -19.57 -30.55 -46.41
C SER A 16 -20.81 -30.09 -45.64
N GLY A 17 -21.90 -29.79 -46.35
CA GLY A 17 -23.21 -29.45 -45.77
C GLY A 17 -23.43 -27.97 -45.45
N ASN A 18 -22.37 -27.17 -45.26
CA ASN A 18 -22.50 -25.72 -45.04
C ASN A 18 -22.91 -24.94 -46.30
N ILE A 19 -22.66 -25.50 -47.50
CA ILE A 19 -23.09 -24.98 -48.79
C ILE A 19 -23.87 -26.07 -49.53
N ALA A 20 -25.02 -25.71 -50.10
CA ALA A 20 -25.85 -26.58 -50.92
C ALA A 20 -26.01 -26.01 -52.34
N VAL A 21 -26.05 -26.89 -53.34
CA VAL A 21 -26.42 -26.58 -54.72
C VAL A 21 -27.77 -27.24 -55.00
N ILE A 22 -28.78 -26.45 -55.31
CA ILE A 22 -30.18 -26.89 -55.44
C ILE A 22 -30.69 -26.54 -56.84
N GLY A 23 -31.06 -27.55 -57.62
CA GLY A 23 -31.69 -27.33 -58.93
C GLY A 23 -33.11 -26.79 -58.78
N ASP A 24 -33.42 -25.72 -59.52
CA ASP A 24 -34.78 -25.23 -59.73
C ASP A 24 -35.27 -25.70 -61.11
N THR A 25 -36.19 -26.65 -61.10
CA THR A 25 -36.79 -27.25 -62.31
C THR A 25 -37.76 -26.31 -63.03
N THR A 26 -38.17 -25.21 -62.41
CA THR A 26 -39.08 -24.22 -63.00
C THR A 26 -38.31 -23.19 -63.83
N THR A 27 -37.13 -22.78 -63.38
CA THR A 27 -36.26 -21.82 -64.10
C THR A 27 -35.09 -22.47 -64.85
N GLY A 28 -34.81 -23.76 -64.61
CA GLY A 28 -33.66 -24.47 -65.17
C GLY A 28 -32.32 -24.08 -64.55
N THR A 29 -32.32 -23.44 -63.37
CA THR A 29 -31.11 -22.88 -62.74
C THR A 29 -30.57 -23.73 -61.59
N LEU A 30 -29.30 -23.54 -61.24
CA LEU A 30 -28.69 -24.09 -60.01
C LEU A 30 -28.54 -22.97 -58.98
N ASN A 31 -29.28 -23.08 -57.87
CA ASN A 31 -29.20 -22.15 -56.76
C ASN A 31 -28.10 -22.58 -55.78
N ILE A 32 -27.15 -21.69 -55.49
CA ILE A 32 -26.15 -21.88 -54.43
C ILE A 32 -26.66 -21.22 -53.15
N LYS A 33 -26.74 -21.96 -52.04
CA LYS A 33 -27.24 -21.46 -50.75
C LYS A 33 -26.34 -21.89 -49.60
N LEU A 34 -26.17 -21.02 -48.61
CA LEU A 34 -25.54 -21.38 -47.33
C LEU A 34 -26.58 -22.02 -46.40
N ALA A 35 -26.12 -22.89 -45.50
CA ALA A 35 -26.92 -23.42 -44.41
C ALA A 35 -27.28 -22.30 -43.41
N LYS A 36 -28.45 -22.39 -42.77
CA LYS A 36 -28.87 -21.44 -41.71
C LYS A 36 -28.06 -21.61 -40.41
N VAL A 37 -27.56 -22.82 -40.17
CA VAL A 37 -26.67 -23.16 -39.05
C VAL A 37 -25.39 -23.67 -39.70
N LEU A 38 -24.26 -23.04 -39.37
CA LEU A 38 -22.95 -23.45 -39.86
C LEU A 38 -22.28 -24.36 -38.82
N THR A 39 -21.72 -25.48 -39.26
CA THR A 39 -21.10 -26.49 -38.37
C THR A 39 -19.67 -26.81 -38.79
N GLY A 40 -18.83 -27.26 -37.86
CA GLY A 40 -17.43 -27.62 -38.15
C GLY A 40 -16.50 -26.45 -38.49
N LEU A 41 -16.90 -25.21 -38.24
CA LEU A 41 -16.03 -24.03 -38.40
C LEU A 41 -15.00 -23.97 -37.26
N THR A 42 -13.74 -23.74 -37.59
CA THR A 42 -12.65 -23.50 -36.63
C THR A 42 -12.56 -22.05 -36.19
N SER A 43 -12.85 -21.11 -37.11
CA SER A 43 -12.93 -19.68 -36.86
C SER A 43 -13.89 -18.96 -37.81
N ALA A 44 -14.30 -17.75 -37.40
CA ALA A 44 -14.94 -16.76 -38.25
C ALA A 44 -14.33 -15.39 -37.96
N THR A 45 -13.88 -14.67 -38.99
CA THR A 45 -13.31 -13.32 -38.86
C THR A 45 -14.18 -12.32 -39.62
N PHE A 46 -14.60 -11.28 -38.92
CA PHE A 46 -15.32 -10.14 -39.46
C PHE A 46 -14.39 -8.93 -39.46
N THR A 47 -14.31 -8.20 -40.57
CA THR A 47 -13.52 -6.97 -40.69
C THR A 47 -14.45 -5.80 -40.99
N ASP A 48 -14.32 -4.71 -40.23
CA ASP A 48 -15.08 -3.48 -40.49
C ASP A 48 -14.44 -2.60 -41.56
N THR A 49 -15.10 -1.49 -41.92
CA THR A 49 -14.59 -0.53 -42.92
C THR A 49 -13.33 0.21 -42.48
N SER A 50 -12.98 0.18 -41.19
CA SER A 50 -11.78 0.77 -40.61
C SER A 50 -10.63 -0.23 -40.48
N GLY A 51 -10.83 -1.49 -40.88
CA GLY A 51 -9.83 -2.55 -40.82
C GLY A 51 -9.75 -3.26 -39.46
N ASN A 52 -10.61 -2.92 -38.50
CA ASN A 52 -10.66 -3.63 -37.22
C ASN A 52 -11.26 -5.01 -37.42
N THR A 53 -10.78 -6.00 -36.68
CA THR A 53 -11.21 -7.40 -36.82
C THR A 53 -11.90 -7.90 -35.55
N THR A 54 -12.95 -8.71 -35.74
CA THR A 54 -13.50 -9.58 -34.69
C THR A 54 -13.34 -11.01 -35.15
N THR A 55 -12.48 -11.78 -34.47
CA THR A 55 -12.24 -13.19 -34.73
C THR A 55 -12.86 -14.03 -33.63
N VAL A 56 -13.83 -14.87 -33.99
CA VAL A 56 -14.43 -15.89 -33.12
C VAL A 56 -13.77 -17.23 -33.44
N THR A 57 -13.35 -17.96 -32.41
CA THR A 57 -12.78 -19.31 -32.50
C THR A 57 -13.53 -20.26 -31.56
N GLY A 58 -13.21 -21.55 -31.60
CA GLY A 58 -13.72 -22.51 -30.60
C GLY A 58 -13.27 -22.24 -29.16
N GLY A 59 -12.29 -21.36 -28.92
CA GLY A 59 -11.73 -21.08 -27.58
C GLY A 59 -11.86 -19.62 -27.11
N SER A 60 -12.17 -18.67 -27.98
CA SER A 60 -12.26 -17.24 -27.64
C SER A 60 -12.99 -16.40 -28.68
N THR A 61 -13.41 -15.21 -28.27
CA THR A 61 -13.68 -14.08 -29.18
C THR A 61 -12.61 -13.02 -28.94
N THR A 62 -11.91 -12.60 -30.00
CA THR A 62 -10.91 -11.54 -29.96
C THR A 62 -11.29 -10.42 -30.92
N ILE A 63 -11.43 -9.21 -30.40
CA ILE A 63 -11.51 -7.97 -31.16
C ILE A 63 -10.10 -7.38 -31.21
N ALA A 64 -9.63 -6.95 -32.38
CA ALA A 64 -8.37 -6.25 -32.56
C ALA A 64 -8.56 -5.02 -33.46
N ASP A 65 -8.07 -3.86 -33.02
CA ASP A 65 -8.09 -2.64 -33.82
C ASP A 65 -6.83 -2.48 -34.69
N THR A 66 -6.84 -1.51 -35.60
CA THR A 66 -5.69 -1.20 -36.46
C THR A 66 -4.53 -0.50 -35.73
N SER A 67 -4.71 -0.10 -34.47
CA SER A 67 -3.65 0.45 -33.60
C SER A 67 -2.87 -0.64 -32.84
N GLY A 68 -3.31 -1.90 -32.91
CA GLY A 68 -2.72 -3.04 -32.20
C GLY A 68 -3.34 -3.30 -30.82
N ASN A 69 -4.43 -2.61 -30.46
CA ASN A 69 -5.15 -2.86 -29.22
C ASN A 69 -6.08 -4.06 -29.40
N THR A 70 -6.29 -4.82 -28.32
CA THR A 70 -7.07 -6.06 -28.33
C THR A 70 -8.03 -6.16 -27.15
N GLN A 71 -9.18 -6.78 -27.38
CA GLN A 71 -10.06 -7.30 -26.33
C GLN A 71 -10.32 -8.78 -26.60
N THR A 72 -9.96 -9.65 -25.67
CA THR A 72 -10.13 -11.11 -25.78
C THR A 72 -11.00 -11.64 -24.65
N LEU A 73 -12.12 -12.29 -24.99
CA LEU A 73 -12.94 -13.06 -24.07
C LEU A 73 -12.66 -14.55 -24.29
N ALA A 74 -12.22 -15.23 -23.24
CA ALA A 74 -11.93 -16.67 -23.20
C ALA A 74 -12.54 -17.31 -21.93
N PRO A 75 -12.74 -18.64 -21.85
CA PRO A 75 -13.40 -19.32 -20.73
C PRO A 75 -12.82 -19.04 -19.33
N THR A 76 -11.54 -18.67 -19.23
CA THR A 76 -10.84 -18.43 -17.97
C THR A 76 -10.50 -16.96 -17.70
N LYS A 77 -10.57 -16.08 -18.71
CA LYS A 77 -10.27 -14.66 -18.59
C LYS A 77 -10.96 -13.80 -19.66
N SER A 78 -11.26 -12.56 -19.28
CA SER A 78 -11.44 -11.45 -20.22
C SER A 78 -10.23 -10.53 -20.10
N GLU A 79 -9.63 -10.13 -21.21
CA GLU A 79 -8.46 -9.24 -21.23
C GLU A 79 -8.65 -8.12 -22.24
N ILE A 80 -8.49 -6.88 -21.81
CA ILE A 80 -8.29 -5.72 -22.68
C ILE A 80 -6.81 -5.37 -22.58
N LYS A 81 -6.13 -5.18 -23.71
CA LYS A 81 -4.71 -4.87 -23.76
C LYS A 81 -4.42 -3.88 -24.90
N ASP A 82 -3.68 -2.82 -24.61
CA ASP A 82 -3.21 -1.87 -25.62
C ASP A 82 -1.86 -2.28 -26.24
N ASN A 83 -1.47 -1.58 -27.31
CA ASN A 83 -0.18 -1.79 -27.96
C ASN A 83 1.03 -1.26 -27.14
N ASN A 84 0.77 -0.48 -26.09
CA ASN A 84 1.78 0.04 -25.17
C ASN A 84 2.08 -0.91 -23.99
N GLY A 85 1.32 -2.00 -23.84
CA GLY A 85 1.50 -3.00 -22.79
C GLY A 85 0.65 -2.78 -21.53
N VAL A 86 -0.22 -1.75 -21.52
CA VAL A 86 -1.26 -1.58 -20.51
C VAL A 86 -2.31 -2.68 -20.73
N SER A 87 -2.77 -3.30 -19.65
CA SER A 87 -3.88 -4.27 -19.72
C SER A 87 -4.82 -4.21 -18.54
N THR A 88 -6.01 -4.77 -18.71
CA THR A 88 -6.96 -5.10 -17.64
C THR A 88 -7.46 -6.51 -17.88
N VAL A 89 -7.21 -7.39 -16.90
CA VAL A 89 -7.55 -8.82 -16.95
C VAL A 89 -8.57 -9.12 -15.86
N THR A 90 -9.75 -9.60 -16.26
CA THR A 90 -10.78 -10.14 -15.36
C THR A 90 -10.70 -11.66 -15.38
N THR A 91 -10.65 -12.29 -14.21
CA THR A 91 -10.64 -13.75 -14.01
C THR A 91 -11.65 -14.14 -12.92
N LYS A 92 -11.74 -15.44 -12.60
CA LYS A 92 -12.51 -15.91 -11.44
C LYS A 92 -12.04 -15.35 -10.08
N ASP A 93 -10.78 -14.90 -10.00
CA ASP A 93 -10.17 -14.44 -8.74
C ASP A 93 -10.30 -12.93 -8.52
N GLY A 94 -10.72 -12.19 -9.56
CA GLY A 94 -10.91 -10.75 -9.52
C GLY A 94 -10.51 -10.04 -10.81
N VAL A 95 -10.12 -8.77 -10.68
CA VAL A 95 -9.71 -7.89 -11.79
C VAL A 95 -8.32 -7.34 -11.51
N THR A 96 -7.39 -7.48 -12.45
CA THR A 96 -6.04 -6.90 -12.37
C THR A 96 -5.82 -5.96 -13.54
N ALA A 97 -5.65 -4.67 -13.25
CA ALA A 97 -5.07 -3.70 -14.18
C ALA A 97 -3.55 -3.71 -14.06
N LYS A 98 -2.86 -3.53 -15.18
CA LYS A 98 -1.40 -3.38 -15.26
C LYS A 98 -1.07 -2.25 -16.22
N ASP A 99 -0.12 -1.37 -15.89
CA ASP A 99 0.35 -0.33 -16.80
C ASP A 99 1.61 -0.75 -17.60
N ALA A 100 2.04 0.10 -18.52
CA ALA A 100 3.22 -0.13 -19.36
C ALA A 100 4.53 -0.21 -18.55
N SER A 101 4.58 0.44 -17.37
CA SER A 101 5.73 0.43 -16.46
C SER A 101 5.77 -0.82 -15.56
N GLY A 102 4.72 -1.65 -15.59
CA GLY A 102 4.61 -2.85 -14.77
C GLY A 102 3.88 -2.67 -13.44
N GLN A 103 3.42 -1.46 -13.13
CA GLN A 103 2.61 -1.17 -11.95
C GLN A 103 1.28 -1.92 -12.07
N THR A 104 0.74 -2.41 -10.95
CA THR A 104 -0.50 -3.18 -10.94
C THR A 104 -1.51 -2.62 -9.96
N THR A 105 -2.79 -2.82 -10.25
CA THR A 105 -3.89 -2.63 -9.29
C THR A 105 -4.85 -3.80 -9.45
N SER A 106 -5.03 -4.57 -8.38
CA SER A 106 -5.86 -5.78 -8.36
C SER A 106 -6.98 -5.66 -7.34
N LEU A 107 -8.22 -5.84 -7.80
CA LEU A 107 -9.36 -6.16 -6.94
C LEU A 107 -9.43 -7.69 -6.81
N THR A 108 -9.39 -8.20 -5.59
CA THR A 108 -9.48 -9.64 -5.26
C THR A 108 -10.52 -9.87 -4.16
N LYS A 109 -10.77 -11.13 -3.79
CA LYS A 109 -11.57 -11.47 -2.59
C LYS A 109 -11.00 -10.87 -1.29
N GLY A 110 -9.71 -10.57 -1.23
CA GLY A 110 -9.06 -9.94 -0.06
C GLY A 110 -9.28 -8.42 0.04
N GLY A 111 -9.72 -7.77 -1.05
CA GLY A 111 -9.81 -6.32 -1.16
C GLY A 111 -9.09 -5.78 -2.39
N VAL A 112 -8.58 -4.55 -2.32
CA VAL A 112 -7.83 -3.90 -3.40
C VAL A 112 -6.35 -3.82 -3.03
N ASN A 113 -5.47 -4.22 -3.93
CA ASN A 113 -4.01 -4.11 -3.80
C ASN A 113 -3.44 -3.34 -5.00
N ALA A 114 -2.73 -2.25 -4.76
CA ALA A 114 -1.90 -1.58 -5.75
C ALA A 114 -0.42 -1.87 -5.45
N THR A 115 0.39 -2.04 -6.51
CA THR A 115 1.84 -2.24 -6.41
C THR A 115 2.54 -1.43 -7.50
N ASP A 116 3.48 -0.56 -7.13
CA ASP A 116 4.25 0.23 -8.09
C ASP A 116 5.49 -0.52 -8.63
N GLY A 117 6.24 0.13 -9.53
CA GLY A 117 7.46 -0.44 -10.14
C GLY A 117 8.64 -0.61 -9.17
N ASN A 118 8.58 0.01 -8.00
CA ASN A 118 9.60 -0.09 -6.95
C ASN A 118 9.25 -1.18 -5.92
N GLY A 119 8.12 -1.87 -6.08
CA GLY A 119 7.62 -2.86 -5.14
C GLY A 119 6.85 -2.27 -3.95
N ASN A 120 6.59 -0.96 -3.93
CA ASN A 120 5.75 -0.37 -2.91
C ASN A 120 4.31 -0.84 -3.12
N THR A 121 3.68 -1.34 -2.06
CA THR A 121 2.32 -1.84 -2.06
C THR A 121 1.40 -0.95 -1.25
N THR A 122 0.15 -0.81 -1.67
CA THR A 122 -0.95 -0.27 -0.85
C THR A 122 -2.14 -1.23 -0.94
N SER A 123 -2.67 -1.64 0.20
CA SER A 123 -3.72 -2.63 0.33
C SER A 123 -4.89 -2.06 1.13
N LEU A 124 -6.10 -2.20 0.61
CA LEU A 124 -7.35 -1.89 1.29
C LEU A 124 -8.15 -3.18 1.44
N THR A 125 -8.32 -3.64 2.67
CA THR A 125 -8.92 -4.94 3.02
C THR A 125 -10.02 -4.77 4.07
N ASN A 126 -10.66 -5.87 4.50
CA ASN A 126 -11.65 -5.81 5.59
C ASN A 126 -11.03 -5.54 6.98
N THR A 127 -9.71 -5.62 7.14
CA THR A 127 -9.01 -5.29 8.40
C THR A 127 -8.55 -3.83 8.47
N GLY A 128 -8.58 -3.11 7.35
CA GLY A 128 -8.15 -1.72 7.24
C GLY A 128 -7.31 -1.42 5.99
N VAL A 129 -6.50 -0.37 6.10
CA VAL A 129 -5.57 0.10 5.05
C VAL A 129 -4.14 -0.21 5.48
N SER A 130 -3.30 -0.71 4.58
CA SER A 130 -1.86 -0.83 4.82
C SER A 130 -1.04 -0.44 3.59
N ALA A 131 0.06 0.28 3.80
CA ALA A 131 1.11 0.50 2.82
C ALA A 131 2.39 -0.22 3.29
N THR A 132 3.13 -0.80 2.36
CA THR A 132 4.46 -1.38 2.59
C THR A 132 5.40 -0.90 1.49
N ASP A 133 6.54 -0.31 1.81
CA ASP A 133 7.52 0.08 0.79
C ASP A 133 8.36 -1.12 0.29
N GLY A 134 9.14 -0.92 -0.77
CA GLY A 134 10.05 -1.93 -1.32
C GLY A 134 11.18 -2.36 -0.37
N ASN A 135 11.37 -1.66 0.75
CA ASN A 135 12.31 -2.01 1.82
C ASN A 135 11.65 -2.82 2.95
N GLY A 136 10.32 -2.97 2.94
CA GLY A 136 9.55 -3.69 3.95
C GLY A 136 9.07 -2.83 5.13
N HIS A 137 9.26 -1.51 5.07
CA HIS A 137 8.69 -0.59 6.07
C HIS A 137 7.19 -0.48 5.86
N THR A 138 6.42 -0.42 6.95
CA THR A 138 4.95 -0.51 6.91
C THR A 138 4.28 0.68 7.56
N THR A 139 3.10 1.04 7.06
CA THR A 139 2.14 1.92 7.72
C THR A 139 0.75 1.29 7.58
N GLY A 140 0.07 1.04 8.70
CA GLY A 140 -1.23 0.38 8.72
C GLY A 140 -2.22 1.09 9.63
N LEU A 141 -3.43 1.36 9.12
CA LEU A 141 -4.58 1.80 9.89
C LEU A 141 -5.60 0.65 9.92
N THR A 142 -5.84 0.09 11.10
CA THR A 142 -6.74 -1.05 11.32
C THR A 142 -7.72 -0.75 12.45
N ASN A 143 -8.66 -1.67 12.72
CA ASN A 143 -9.51 -1.61 13.92
C ASN A 143 -8.72 -1.56 15.25
N GLY A 144 -7.46 -1.99 15.27
CA GLY A 144 -6.59 -1.87 16.44
C GLY A 144 -5.98 -0.48 16.64
N GLY A 145 -5.97 0.38 15.61
CA GLY A 145 -5.32 1.68 15.60
C GLY A 145 -4.40 1.88 14.39
N LEU A 146 -3.57 2.92 14.47
CA LEU A 146 -2.50 3.24 13.51
C LEU A 146 -1.18 2.63 14.00
N SER A 147 -0.42 2.02 13.09
CA SER A 147 0.95 1.55 13.33
C SER A 147 1.84 1.96 12.17
N THR A 148 3.05 2.44 12.47
CA THR A 148 4.16 2.58 11.51
C THR A 148 5.36 1.78 12.00
N THR A 149 6.08 1.16 11.07
CA THR A 149 7.29 0.35 11.36
C THR A 149 8.35 0.62 10.29
N ASP A 150 9.52 1.08 10.72
CA ASP A 150 10.70 1.36 9.90
C ASP A 150 11.89 0.60 10.52
N GLY A 151 12.24 -0.56 9.97
CA GLY A 151 13.22 -1.48 10.54
C GLY A 151 12.87 -1.91 11.97
N THR A 152 13.69 -1.51 12.94
CA THR A 152 13.45 -1.73 14.38
C THR A 152 12.51 -0.71 15.02
N ASN A 153 12.21 0.39 14.32
CA ASN A 153 11.57 1.55 14.88
C ASN A 153 10.06 1.46 14.65
N THR A 154 9.26 1.75 15.66
CA THR A 154 7.80 1.60 15.61
C THR A 154 7.11 2.78 16.25
N THR A 155 5.97 3.21 15.69
CA THR A 155 5.03 4.10 16.38
C THR A 155 3.63 3.53 16.28
N THR A 156 2.97 3.31 17.42
CA THR A 156 1.60 2.83 17.49
C THR A 156 0.72 3.85 18.20
N VAL A 157 -0.44 4.15 17.60
CA VAL A 157 -1.49 4.99 18.17
C VAL A 157 -2.74 4.13 18.27
N VAL A 158 -3.11 3.77 19.49
CA VAL A 158 -4.17 2.82 19.82
C VAL A 158 -5.11 3.43 20.87
N PRO A 159 -6.32 2.89 21.11
CA PRO A 159 -7.26 3.47 22.08
C PRO A 159 -6.72 3.62 23.51
N THR A 160 -5.70 2.85 23.89
CA THR A 160 -5.06 2.91 25.22
C THR A 160 -3.89 3.91 25.29
N GLY A 161 -3.47 4.53 24.18
CA GLY A 161 -2.41 5.53 24.16
C GLY A 161 -1.49 5.46 22.93
N ILE A 162 -0.29 6.03 23.09
CA ILE A 162 0.75 6.10 22.06
C ILE A 162 2.00 5.39 22.59
N THR A 163 2.62 4.56 21.75
CA THR A 163 3.96 4.01 22.00
C THR A 163 4.87 4.35 20.83
N ALA A 164 6.06 4.88 21.10
CA ALA A 164 7.10 5.10 20.11
C ALA A 164 8.38 4.37 20.55
N THR A 165 8.96 3.58 19.65
CA THR A 165 10.20 2.82 19.89
C THR A 165 11.24 3.17 18.83
N ASP A 166 12.45 3.48 19.28
CA ASP A 166 13.65 3.64 18.46
C ASP A 166 14.68 2.60 18.93
N GLY A 167 14.92 1.57 18.12
CA GLY A 167 15.72 0.41 18.48
C GLY A 167 15.23 -0.31 19.76
N THR A 168 15.89 -0.02 20.89
CA THR A 168 15.55 -0.58 22.21
C THR A 168 14.96 0.46 23.18
N ASN A 169 14.86 1.73 22.77
CA ASN A 169 14.33 2.81 23.59
C ASN A 169 12.85 3.02 23.28
N THR A 170 11.98 2.88 24.29
CA THR A 170 10.52 3.00 24.11
C THR A 170 9.95 4.08 25.02
N VAL A 171 9.28 5.08 24.43
CA VAL A 171 8.50 6.11 25.14
C VAL A 171 7.02 5.79 25.01
N LYS A 172 6.25 5.98 26.08
CA LYS A 172 4.81 5.69 26.11
C LYS A 172 4.02 6.86 26.69
N LEU A 173 2.85 7.11 26.11
CA LEU A 173 1.79 7.94 26.68
C LEU A 173 0.57 7.05 26.87
N ASN A 174 0.04 7.00 28.09
CA ASN A 174 -1.18 6.24 28.41
C ASN A 174 -2.02 6.98 29.48
N GLY A 175 -3.12 6.38 29.94
CA GLY A 175 -4.02 6.97 30.94
C GLY A 175 -3.39 7.30 32.30
N SER A 176 -2.17 6.82 32.59
CA SER A 176 -1.40 7.15 33.79
C SER A 176 -0.30 8.21 33.56
N GLY A 177 -0.15 8.73 32.34
CA GLY A 177 0.83 9.77 32.00
C GLY A 177 1.90 9.32 31.00
N ILE A 178 3.11 9.89 31.14
CA ILE A 178 4.25 9.70 30.23
C ILE A 178 5.29 8.79 30.91
N ASP A 179 5.71 7.74 30.22
CA ASP A 179 6.88 6.91 30.54
C ASP A 179 7.99 7.20 29.53
N ALA A 180 9.11 7.76 30.00
CA ALA A 180 10.27 8.11 29.17
C ALA A 180 11.22 6.93 28.87
N GLY A 181 10.89 5.70 29.29
CA GLY A 181 11.68 4.51 28.96
C GLY A 181 13.11 4.52 29.52
N GLY A 182 13.33 5.21 30.65
CA GLY A 182 14.67 5.42 31.21
C GLY A 182 15.56 6.40 30.44
N THR A 183 15.03 7.14 29.47
CA THR A 183 15.77 8.15 28.70
C THR A 183 15.68 9.54 29.32
N GLU A 184 16.65 10.40 29.01
CA GLU A 184 16.65 11.80 29.45
C GLU A 184 15.59 12.63 28.69
N ILE A 185 14.72 13.33 29.43
CA ILE A 185 13.87 14.38 28.83
C ILE A 185 14.74 15.63 28.61
N LYS A 186 15.23 15.81 27.39
CA LYS A 186 16.06 16.96 26.99
C LYS A 186 15.21 18.17 26.64
N ASN A 187 15.87 19.34 26.55
CA ASN A 187 15.26 20.62 26.16
C ASN A 187 14.14 21.12 27.09
N VAL A 188 14.13 20.69 28.36
CA VAL A 188 13.24 21.22 29.40
C VAL A 188 13.64 22.66 29.72
N GLY A 189 12.76 23.61 29.38
CA GLY A 189 12.93 25.04 29.67
C GLY A 189 13.03 25.35 31.16
N LYS A 190 13.30 26.60 31.52
CA LYS A 190 13.25 27.03 32.93
C LYS A 190 11.80 27.08 33.39
N ALA A 191 11.43 26.26 34.38
CA ALA A 191 10.11 26.33 35.02
C ALA A 191 9.87 27.71 35.66
N THR A 192 8.68 28.27 35.41
CA THR A 192 8.21 29.56 35.95
C THR A 192 6.82 29.48 36.59
N THR A 193 6.21 28.29 36.63
CA THR A 193 4.91 28.00 37.24
C THR A 193 5.04 26.75 38.12
N ASP A 194 4.13 26.58 39.08
CA ASP A 194 4.20 25.52 40.10
C ASP A 194 3.97 24.11 39.54
N ASP A 195 3.42 24.00 38.32
CA ASP A 195 3.12 22.77 37.59
C ASP A 195 4.16 22.43 36.49
N ALA A 196 5.14 23.30 36.24
CA ALA A 196 6.13 23.10 35.19
C ALA A 196 7.29 22.19 35.64
N ALA A 197 7.75 21.32 34.73
CA ALA A 197 8.92 20.48 34.96
C ALA A 197 10.20 21.32 35.13
N VAL A 198 10.90 21.14 36.26
CA VAL A 198 12.20 21.78 36.52
C VAL A 198 13.33 21.08 35.78
N ASN A 199 14.30 21.85 35.27
CA ASN A 199 15.51 21.28 34.67
C ASN A 199 16.69 21.19 35.65
N LYS A 200 17.70 20.38 35.31
CA LYS A 200 18.88 20.15 36.17
C LYS A 200 19.57 21.47 36.58
N LYS A 201 19.67 22.45 35.68
CA LYS A 201 20.31 23.73 36.01
C LYS A 201 19.57 24.47 37.12
N GLN A 202 18.24 24.47 37.13
CA GLN A 202 17.47 25.07 38.24
C GLN A 202 17.75 24.38 39.57
N MET A 203 17.91 23.05 39.56
CA MET A 203 18.25 22.28 40.76
C MET A 203 19.69 22.56 41.22
N ASP A 204 20.66 22.57 40.30
CA ASP A 204 22.07 22.90 40.59
C ASP A 204 22.21 24.33 41.16
N ASP A 205 21.54 25.31 40.55
CA ASP A 205 21.52 26.70 41.00
C ASP A 205 20.87 26.83 42.41
N ALA A 206 19.78 26.09 42.65
CA ALA A 206 19.09 26.07 43.94
C ALA A 206 19.92 25.43 45.06
N ILE A 207 20.60 24.31 44.77
CA ILE A 207 21.51 23.65 45.72
C ILE A 207 22.71 24.56 46.02
N THR A 208 23.31 25.15 44.99
CA THR A 208 24.44 26.09 45.15
C THR A 208 24.04 27.26 46.05
N LYS A 209 22.85 27.84 45.82
CA LYS A 209 22.31 28.91 46.67
C LYS A 209 22.06 28.43 48.10
N ALA A 210 21.40 27.28 48.29
CA ALA A 210 21.10 26.73 49.61
C ALA A 210 22.38 26.46 50.43
N THR A 211 23.44 25.92 49.82
CA THR A 211 24.73 25.72 50.50
C THR A 211 25.43 27.04 50.82
N ALA A 212 25.36 28.03 49.93
CA ALA A 212 25.98 29.34 50.14
C ALA A 212 25.23 30.22 51.16
N ASP A 213 23.91 30.05 51.30
CA ASP A 213 23.06 30.79 52.24
C ASP A 213 22.89 30.08 53.59
N ALA A 214 23.27 28.79 53.70
CA ALA A 214 23.26 28.04 54.94
C ALA A 214 24.23 28.67 55.98
N THR A 215 23.66 29.06 57.12
CA THR A 215 24.38 29.60 58.28
C THR A 215 24.22 28.69 59.50
N HIS A 216 25.28 28.59 60.29
CA HIS A 216 25.33 27.91 61.58
C HIS A 216 25.58 28.94 62.68
N ASP A 217 24.66 29.00 63.64
CA ASP A 217 24.70 29.93 64.76
C ASP A 217 25.32 29.26 65.99
N PHE A 218 26.41 29.85 66.50
CA PHE A 218 27.10 29.39 67.70
C PHE A 218 26.89 30.41 68.83
N ALA A 219 26.08 30.06 69.83
CA ALA A 219 25.83 30.90 71.01
C ALA A 219 26.88 30.64 72.10
N GLY A 220 27.40 31.72 72.70
CA GLY A 220 28.23 31.68 73.91
C GLY A 220 27.44 31.93 75.21
N ASP A 221 28.09 31.73 76.35
CA ASP A 221 27.51 31.93 77.69
C ASP A 221 27.13 33.40 77.97
N ASP A 222 27.67 34.35 77.21
CA ASP A 222 27.34 35.78 77.25
C ASP A 222 26.12 36.16 76.38
N ALA A 223 25.45 35.16 75.80
CA ALA A 223 24.38 35.27 74.80
C ALA A 223 24.80 35.89 73.45
N THR A 224 26.09 36.09 73.18
CA THR A 224 26.58 36.47 71.84
C THR A 224 26.46 35.28 70.90
N VAL A 225 25.84 35.49 69.73
CA VAL A 225 25.73 34.49 68.66
C VAL A 225 26.70 34.83 67.53
N ILE A 226 27.54 33.87 67.14
CA ILE A 226 28.41 33.95 65.97
C ILE A 226 27.82 33.08 64.88
N SER A 227 27.25 33.70 63.84
CA SER A 227 26.81 33.01 62.61
C SER A 227 28.00 32.76 61.68
N ARG A 228 28.14 31.53 61.17
CA ARG A 228 29.13 31.15 60.15
C ARG A 228 28.46 30.46 58.96
N LYS A 229 28.87 30.79 57.74
CA LYS A 229 28.45 30.05 56.54
C LYS A 229 29.17 28.70 56.44
N HIS A 230 28.61 27.77 55.68
CA HIS A 230 29.25 26.49 55.41
C HIS A 230 30.65 26.69 54.79
N GLY A 231 31.68 26.11 55.43
CA GLY A 231 33.09 26.28 55.05
C GLY A 231 33.85 27.40 55.76
N GLU A 232 33.21 28.25 56.56
CA GLU A 232 33.88 29.32 57.31
C GLU A 232 34.42 28.86 58.69
N GLN A 233 35.70 28.52 58.79
CA GLN A 233 36.41 28.36 60.07
C GLN A 233 36.00 27.11 60.87
N LEU A 234 35.74 27.13 62.19
CA LEU A 234 35.59 28.23 63.18
C LEU A 234 36.85 28.39 64.08
N ASN A 235 37.04 29.55 64.73
CA ASN A 235 38.16 29.80 65.67
C ASN A 235 37.66 29.93 67.13
N ILE A 236 38.04 28.98 67.98
CA ILE A 236 37.77 28.98 69.42
C ILE A 236 39.10 29.14 70.16
N LYS A 237 39.15 30.03 71.15
CA LYS A 237 40.28 30.12 72.10
C LYS A 237 39.84 29.45 73.40
N GLY A 238 40.73 28.65 74.01
CA GLY A 238 40.48 28.13 75.37
C GLY A 238 40.40 29.27 76.37
N GLY A 239 39.46 29.15 77.32
CA GLY A 239 39.34 30.03 78.49
C GLY A 239 40.24 29.60 79.64
#